data_AF-A0A9D7GFE6-F1
#
_entry.id   AF-A0A9D7GFE6-F1
#
_cell.length_a   1.000
_cell.length_b   1.000
_cell.length_c   1.000
_cell.angle_alpha   90.00
_cell.angle_beta   90.00
_cell.angle_gamma   90.00
#
_symmetry.space_group_name_H-M   'P 1'
#
loop_
_entity.id
_entity.type
_entity.pdbx_description
1 polymer ?
#
loop_
_entity_poly.entity_id
_entity_poly.type
_entity_poly.pdbx_seq_one_letter_code
_entity_poly.pdbx_strand_id
1 'polypeptide(L)'
;MTNPFATMMTTRGCGFSCSFCLSANGGLNGGKYRERSVGNIIEEIEILTSKYGVKSIQFWDDTFTMRKERTKQFTEEVKKFNITYVCNTRTDKWMTK
;
A
#
# COMPACT_ATOMS: atom_id res chain seq x y z
N MET A 1 8.38 -8.83 -10.18
CA MET A 1 7.15 -9.44 -9.63
C MET A 1 7.11 -10.89 -10.06
N THR A 2 6.85 -11.81 -9.14
CA THR A 2 6.79 -13.25 -9.42
C THR A 2 5.34 -13.70 -9.55
N ASN A 3 5.05 -14.58 -10.51
CA ASN A 3 3.71 -15.13 -10.70
C ASN A 3 3.43 -16.27 -9.71
N PRO A 4 2.17 -16.41 -9.24
CA PRO A 4 1.02 -15.53 -9.48
C PRO A 4 1.12 -14.19 -8.70
N PHE A 5 0.70 -13.09 -9.32
CA PHE A 5 0.65 -11.78 -8.68
C PHE A 5 -0.78 -11.27 -8.50
N ALA A 6 -0.98 -10.39 -7.53
CA ALA A 6 -2.24 -9.67 -7.32
C ALA A 6 -1.98 -8.17 -7.13
N THR A 7 -2.98 -7.35 -7.43
CA THR A 7 -2.98 -5.92 -7.09
C THR A 7 -3.84 -5.70 -5.85
N MET A 8 -3.42 -4.82 -4.96
CA MET A 8 -4.17 -4.47 -3.75
C MET A 8 -4.10 -2.98 -3.48
N MET A 9 -5.18 -2.40 -2.97
CA MET A 9 -5.18 -1.05 -2.40
C MET A 9 -5.32 -1.13 -0.88
N THR A 10 -4.38 -0.54 -0.17
CA THR A 10 -4.39 -0.43 1.29
C THR A 10 -4.77 0.97 1.77
N THR A 11 -4.59 1.96 0.89
CA THR A 11 -5.00 3.35 1.07
C THR A 11 -5.62 3.91 -0.20
N ARG A 12 -6.39 4.99 -0.07
CA ARG A 12 -6.93 5.77 -1.20
C ARG A 12 -6.74 7.24 -0.92
N GLY A 13 -6.23 7.95 -1.91
CA GLY A 13 -6.11 9.40 -1.89
C GLY A 13 -4.80 9.85 -1.28
N CYS A 14 -4.33 10.99 -1.76
CA CYS A 14 -3.06 11.58 -1.38
C CYS A 14 -3.29 13.03 -0.97
N GLY A 15 -2.91 13.40 0.25
CA GLY A 15 -3.08 14.76 0.76
C GLY A 15 -2.13 15.80 0.15
N PHE A 16 -1.28 15.40 -0.79
CA PHE A 16 -0.34 16.30 -1.46
C PHE A 16 -0.99 16.97 -2.68
N SER A 17 -0.58 18.20 -2.97
CA SER A 17 -1.15 19.06 -4.02
C SER A 17 -0.23 19.20 -5.25
N CYS A 18 0.48 18.14 -5.63
CA CYS A 18 1.40 18.15 -6.76
C CYS A 18 0.70 18.61 -8.06
N SER A 19 1.18 19.69 -8.69
CA SER A 19 0.54 20.34 -9.85
C SER A 19 0.41 19.45 -11.09
N PHE A 20 1.28 18.44 -11.21
CA PHE A 20 1.30 17.49 -12.33
C PHE A 20 0.55 16.18 -12.04
N CYS A 21 0.08 15.96 -10.80
CA CYS A 21 -0.42 14.67 -10.36
C CYS A 21 -1.94 14.57 -10.49
N LEU A 22 -2.42 13.53 -11.17
CA LEU A 22 -3.85 13.26 -11.32
C LEU A 22 -4.58 13.04 -9.99
N SER A 23 -3.90 12.51 -8.96
CA SER A 23 -4.50 12.23 -7.64
C SER A 23 -4.58 13.46 -6.72
N ALA A 24 -3.94 14.58 -7.09
CA ALA A 24 -3.91 15.79 -6.28
C ALA A 24 -5.25 16.54 -6.31
N ASN A 25 -5.47 17.40 -5.29
CA ASN A 25 -6.58 18.37 -5.24
C ASN A 25 -7.98 17.79 -5.52
N GLY A 26 -8.26 16.60 -5.00
CA GLY A 26 -9.57 15.97 -5.17
C GLY A 26 -9.74 15.20 -6.48
N GLY A 27 -8.68 15.00 -7.26
CA GLY A 27 -8.66 14.19 -8.48
C GLY A 27 -8.80 12.68 -8.21
N LEU A 28 -7.95 11.85 -8.81
CA LEU A 28 -8.00 10.41 -8.61
C LEU A 28 -7.91 10.06 -7.12
N ASN A 29 -8.83 9.21 -6.64
CA ASN A 29 -9.02 8.84 -5.23
C ASN A 29 -9.48 9.95 -4.26
N GLY A 30 -9.86 11.13 -4.76
CA GLY A 30 -10.57 12.16 -4.00
C GLY A 30 -9.71 13.04 -3.08
N GLY A 31 -8.37 13.05 -3.26
CA GLY A 31 -7.44 13.96 -2.58
C GLY A 31 -7.31 13.84 -1.05
N LYS A 32 -8.18 13.06 -0.40
CA LYS A 32 -8.16 12.83 1.04
C LYS A 32 -7.61 11.45 1.33
N TYR A 33 -6.52 11.39 2.10
CA TYR A 33 -5.93 10.15 2.56
C TYR A 33 -6.92 9.37 3.43
N ARG A 34 -7.21 8.14 3.00
CA ARG A 34 -8.05 7.16 3.70
C ARG A 34 -7.32 5.83 3.69
N GLU A 35 -7.38 5.12 4.78
CA GLU A 35 -6.63 3.88 4.96
C GLU A 35 -7.51 2.77 5.51
N ARG A 36 -7.17 1.54 5.14
CA ARG A 36 -7.70 0.33 5.75
C ARG A 36 -6.87 -0.02 7.00
N SER A 37 -7.50 -0.70 7.95
CA SER A 37 -6.78 -1.24 9.12
C SER A 37 -5.76 -2.29 8.69
N VAL A 38 -4.65 -2.41 9.43
CA VAL A 38 -3.62 -3.41 9.12
C VAL A 38 -4.19 -4.82 9.19
N GLY A 39 -5.03 -5.14 10.19
CA GLY A 39 -5.70 -6.44 10.29
C GLY A 39 -6.50 -6.80 9.03
N ASN A 40 -7.30 -5.86 8.52
CA ASN A 40 -8.10 -6.09 7.31
C ASN A 40 -7.24 -6.31 6.04
N ILE A 41 -6.06 -5.69 5.97
CA ILE A 41 -5.11 -5.91 4.86
C ILE A 41 -4.48 -7.30 4.97
N ILE A 42 -4.10 -7.69 6.19
CA ILE A 42 -3.45 -8.97 6.48
C ILE A 42 -4.39 -10.14 6.23
N GLU A 43 -5.67 -10.03 6.59
CA GLU A 43 -6.71 -11.00 6.24
C GLU A 43 -6.84 -11.19 4.71
N GLU A 44 -6.79 -10.10 3.94
CA GLU A 44 -6.83 -10.20 2.47
C GLU A 44 -5.57 -10.87 1.91
N ILE A 45 -4.39 -10.56 2.45
CA ILE A 45 -3.13 -11.22 2.06
C ILE A 45 -3.19 -12.71 2.38
N GLU A 46 -3.74 -13.10 3.53
CA GLU A 46 -3.92 -14.50 3.91
C GLU A 46 -4.83 -15.23 2.91
N ILE A 47 -5.95 -14.63 2.50
CA ILE A 47 -6.82 -15.19 1.46
C ILE A 47 -6.06 -15.33 0.13
N LEU A 48 -5.35 -14.30 -0.31
CA LEU A 48 -4.61 -14.31 -1.58
C LEU A 48 -3.52 -15.38 -1.61
N THR A 49 -2.79 -15.54 -0.51
CA THR A 49 -1.71 -16.52 -0.41
C THR A 49 -2.25 -17.96 -0.26
N SER A 50 -3.19 -18.19 0.65
CA SER A 50 -3.70 -19.53 0.96
C SER A 50 -4.62 -20.11 -0.10
N LYS A 51 -5.55 -19.30 -0.64
CA LYS A 51 -6.58 -19.76 -1.58
C LYS A 51 -6.12 -19.67 -3.03
N TYR A 52 -5.33 -18.65 -3.35
CA TYR A 52 -4.96 -18.34 -4.74
C TYR A 52 -3.47 -18.52 -5.03
N GLY A 53 -2.66 -18.87 -4.02
CA GLY A 53 -1.23 -19.11 -4.20
C GLY A 53 -0.44 -17.87 -4.65
N VAL A 54 -0.92 -16.67 -4.33
CA VAL A 54 -0.26 -15.41 -4.70
C VAL A 54 1.12 -15.33 -4.06
N LYS A 55 2.12 -15.01 -4.88
CA LYS A 55 3.54 -14.89 -4.48
C LYS A 55 4.04 -13.45 -4.51
N SER A 56 3.34 -12.56 -5.22
CA SER A 56 3.68 -11.14 -5.20
C SER A 56 2.48 -10.21 -5.24
N ILE A 57 2.61 -9.06 -4.56
CA ILE A 57 1.55 -8.04 -4.48
C ILE A 57 2.07 -6.69 -4.98
N GLN A 58 1.32 -6.06 -5.88
CA GLN A 58 1.53 -4.66 -6.26
C GLN A 58 0.53 -3.77 -5.52
N PHE A 59 1.03 -2.94 -4.62
CA PHE A 59 0.21 -1.95 -3.93
C PHE A 59 -0.02 -0.72 -4.80
N TRP A 60 -1.30 -0.42 -5.05
CA TRP A 60 -1.77 0.68 -5.88
C TRP A 60 -2.04 1.99 -5.11
N ASP A 61 -1.49 2.08 -3.91
CA ASP A 61 -1.57 3.26 -3.07
C ASP A 61 -0.84 4.46 -3.70
N ASP A 62 -1.44 5.64 -3.60
CA ASP A 62 -0.82 6.88 -4.11
C ASP A 62 0.47 7.22 -3.31
N THR A 63 0.50 6.93 -2.00
CA THR A 63 1.67 7.10 -1.13
C THR A 63 1.58 6.12 0.03
N PHE A 64 2.19 4.94 -0.15
CA PHE A 64 2.09 3.82 0.80
C PHE A 64 2.62 4.16 2.20
N THR A 65 3.70 4.95 2.27
CA THR A 65 4.35 5.32 3.54
C THR A 65 3.84 6.65 4.10
N MET A 66 2.59 7.02 3.81
CA MET A 66 2.01 8.28 4.30
C MET A 66 2.06 8.39 5.83
N ARG A 67 1.76 7.31 6.55
CA ARG A 67 1.88 7.21 8.02
C ARG A 67 2.93 6.16 8.40
N LYS A 68 4.04 6.60 8.97
CA LYS A 68 5.22 5.76 9.27
C LYS A 68 4.89 4.64 10.26
N GLU A 69 4.10 4.94 11.28
CA GLU A 69 3.71 3.99 12.34
C GLU A 69 2.86 2.86 11.78
N ARG A 70 1.90 3.20 10.91
CA ARG A 70 1.09 2.20 10.19
C ARG A 70 1.96 1.33 9.28
N THR A 71 2.87 1.94 8.53
CA THR A 71 3.78 1.20 7.65
C THR A 71 4.63 0.21 8.46
N LYS A 72 5.18 0.62 9.61
CA LYS A 72 5.90 -0.26 10.52
C LYS A 72 5.04 -1.43 11.00
N GLN A 73 3.82 -1.15 11.47
CA GLN A 73 2.88 -2.18 11.90
C GLN A 73 2.59 -3.18 10.76
N PHE A 74 2.32 -2.70 9.55
CA PHE A 74 2.14 -3.55 8.38
C PHE A 74 3.38 -4.40 8.09
N THR A 75 4.57 -3.82 8.11
CA THR A 75 5.80 -4.55 7.81
C THR A 75 6.13 -5.63 8.83
N GLU A 76 5.72 -5.46 10.10
CA GLU A 76 5.86 -6.53 11.09
C GLU A 76 4.88 -7.68 10.82
N GLU A 77 3.61 -7.35 10.58
CA GLU A 77 2.58 -8.36 10.33
C GLU A 77 2.78 -9.13 9.02
N VAL A 78 3.28 -8.48 7.96
CA VAL A 78 3.41 -9.12 6.65
C VAL A 78 4.56 -10.13 6.59
N LYS A 79 5.53 -10.08 7.50
CA LYS A 79 6.69 -11.00 7.55
C LYS A 79 6.32 -12.47 7.67
N LYS A 80 5.12 -12.77 8.20
CA LYS A 80 4.62 -14.15 8.31
C LYS A 80 4.26 -14.77 6.97
N PHE A 81 4.14 -13.97 5.91
CA PHE A 81 3.85 -14.43 4.56
C PHE A 81 5.12 -14.46 3.70
N ASN A 82 5.32 -15.54 2.97
CA ASN A 82 6.39 -15.64 1.98
C ASN A 82 5.98 -14.97 0.65
N ILE A 83 5.80 -13.65 0.68
CA ILE A 83 5.45 -12.84 -0.49
C ILE A 83 6.49 -11.78 -0.77
N THR A 84 6.62 -11.40 -2.03
CA THR A 84 7.30 -10.16 -2.43
C THR A 84 6.27 -9.07 -2.70
N TYR A 85 6.60 -7.80 -2.50
CA TYR A 85 5.68 -6.73 -2.84
C TYR A 85 6.40 -5.49 -3.33
N VAL A 86 5.67 -4.68 -4.10
CA VAL A 86 6.11 -3.36 -4.55
C VAL A 86 5.06 -2.33 -4.14
N CYS A 87 5.51 -1.11 -3.85
CA CYS A 87 4.63 -0.01 -3.51
C CYS A 87 5.20 1.30 -4.06
N ASN A 88 4.31 2.27 -4.27
CA ASN A 88 4.70 3.63 -4.61
C ASN A 88 4.70 4.49 -3.34
N THR A 89 5.74 5.31 -3.20
CA THR A 89 5.79 6.32 -2.15
C THR A 89 6.63 7.50 -2.59
N ARG A 90 6.50 8.61 -1.87
CA ARG A 90 7.38 9.77 -2.06
C ARG A 90 8.71 9.54 -1.35
N THR A 91 9.77 10.08 -1.93
CA THR A 91 11.14 9.97 -1.41
C THR A 91 11.28 10.58 -0.02
N ASP A 92 10.59 11.69 0.25
CA ASP A 92 10.57 12.39 1.54
C ASP A 92 9.80 11.65 2.65
N LYS A 93 9.03 10.60 2.34
CA LYS A 93 8.23 9.86 3.33
C LYS A 93 8.94 8.64 3.93
N TRP A 94 10.08 8.23 3.39
CA TRP A 94 10.92 7.16 3.95
C TRP A 94 12.18 7.73 4.63
N MET A 95 12.75 8.80 4.06
CA MET A 95 13.91 9.48 4.61
C MET A 95 13.48 10.39 5.77
N THR A 96 13.49 9.86 6.99
CA THR A 96 13.54 10.71 8.18
C THR A 96 14.95 10.59 8.76
N LYS A 97 15.64 11.73 8.82
CA LYS A 97 16.66 11.97 9.85
C LYS A 97 16.07 11.65 11.23
#